data_AF-A0A5C1MFE4-F1
#
_entry.id   AF-A0A5C1MFE4-F1
#
_cell.length_a   1.000
_cell.length_b   1.000
_cell.length_c   1.000
_cell.angle_alpha   90.00
_cell.angle_beta   90.00
_cell.angle_gamma   90.00
#
_symmetry.space_group_name_H-M   'P 1'
#
loop_
_entity.id
_entity.type
_entity.pdbx_description
1 polymer ?
#
loop_
_entity_poly.entity_id
_entity_poly.type
_entity_poly.pdbx_seq_one_letter_code
_entity_poly.pdbx_strand_id
1 'polypeptide(L)'
;MAKNISGRCVKSREKWADSLMSAGTTIHTTVIITIFVSPLTALVGVFFSQGKLPALSEPLLNKFLFYVQIWTVLFFPIAIFLGIRLKNNAMDIYDDLFEKEMSKDIKSE
;
A
#
# COMPACT_ATOMS: atom_id res chain seq x y z
N MET A 1 -8.20 -14.47 10.18
CA MET A 1 -9.36 -13.67 10.65
C MET A 1 -10.34 -13.43 9.48
N ALA A 2 -10.83 -14.49 8.83
CA ALA A 2 -11.68 -14.40 7.63
C ALA A 2 -12.94 -15.30 7.70
N LYS A 3 -13.26 -15.84 8.89
CA LYS A 3 -14.25 -16.93 9.04
C LYS A 3 -15.71 -16.48 8.95
N ASN A 4 -16.00 -15.18 8.74
CA ASN A 4 -17.35 -14.60 8.91
C ASN A 4 -17.90 -13.84 7.69
N ILE A 5 -17.25 -13.93 6.53
CA ILE A 5 -17.67 -13.23 5.30
C ILE A 5 -18.41 -14.16 4.33
N SER A 6 -18.17 -15.47 4.39
CA SER A 6 -18.75 -16.46 3.48
C SER A 6 -20.27 -16.60 3.58
N GLY A 7 -20.87 -16.23 4.73
CA GLY A 7 -22.32 -16.23 4.93
C GLY A 7 -23.03 -14.90 4.64
N ARG A 8 -22.31 -13.86 4.19
CA ARG A 8 -22.88 -12.54 3.88
C ARG A 8 -23.39 -12.46 2.44
N CYS A 9 -24.30 -11.51 2.18
CA CYS A 9 -24.84 -11.29 0.83
C CYS A 9 -23.72 -11.01 -0.19
N VAL A 10 -23.92 -11.47 -1.44
CA VAL A 10 -22.98 -11.35 -2.58
C VAL A 10 -22.42 -9.93 -2.68
N LYS A 11 -23.31 -8.93 -2.66
CA LYS A 11 -22.98 -7.50 -2.72
C LYS A 11 -22.10 -7.00 -1.57
N SER A 12 -22.22 -7.57 -0.37
CA SER A 12 -21.34 -7.21 0.76
C SER A 12 -19.95 -7.81 0.61
N ARG A 13 -19.82 -8.95 -0.06
CA ARG A 13 -18.54 -9.62 -0.30
C ARG A 13 -17.77 -8.92 -1.40
N GLU A 14 -18.46 -8.50 -2.45
CA GLU A 14 -17.93 -7.67 -3.54
C GLU A 14 -17.39 -6.33 -3.00
N LYS A 15 -18.19 -5.58 -2.25
CA LYS A 15 -17.72 -4.32 -1.61
C LYS A 15 -16.52 -4.51 -0.69
N TRP A 16 -16.42 -5.66 -0.04
CA TRP A 16 -15.26 -5.99 0.79
C TRP A 16 -14.02 -6.25 -0.07
N ALA A 17 -14.15 -6.98 -1.18
CA ALA A 17 -13.09 -7.16 -2.16
C ALA A 17 -12.65 -5.82 -2.78
N ASP A 18 -13.59 -4.94 -3.14
CA ASP A 18 -13.28 -3.59 -3.63
C ASP A 18 -12.48 -2.78 -2.60
N SER A 19 -12.87 -2.88 -1.33
CA SER A 19 -12.17 -2.20 -0.22
C SER A 19 -10.75 -2.73 -0.03
N LEU A 20 -10.54 -4.05 -0.13
CA LEU A 20 -9.21 -4.67 -0.06
C LEU A 20 -8.34 -4.27 -1.26
N MET A 21 -8.92 -4.24 -2.45
CA MET A 21 -8.24 -3.83 -3.69
C MET A 21 -7.84 -2.35 -3.63
N SER A 22 -8.75 -1.48 -3.16
CA SER A 22 -8.49 -0.06 -2.92
C SER A 22 -7.41 0.15 -1.87
N ALA A 23 -7.45 -0.57 -0.75
CA ALA A 23 -6.44 -0.49 0.29
C ALA A 23 -5.05 -0.92 -0.22
N GLY A 24 -4.97 -2.05 -0.93
CA GLY A 24 -3.72 -2.52 -1.54
C GLY A 24 -3.13 -1.51 -2.54
N THR A 25 -3.98 -0.92 -3.38
CA THR A 25 -3.59 0.12 -4.35
C THR A 25 -3.11 1.39 -3.64
N THR A 26 -3.83 1.83 -2.60
CA THR A 26 -3.45 3.00 -1.80
C THR A 26 -2.09 2.82 -1.14
N ILE A 27 -1.79 1.63 -0.61
CA ILE A 27 -0.48 1.32 -0.03
C ILE A 27 0.62 1.43 -1.10
N HIS A 28 0.43 0.82 -2.27
CA HIS A 28 1.41 0.91 -3.37
C HIS A 28 1.60 2.36 -3.85
N THR A 29 0.53 3.12 -4.04
CA THR A 29 0.60 4.53 -4.43
C THR A 29 1.32 5.38 -3.39
N THR A 30 1.02 5.17 -2.10
CA THR A 30 1.68 5.90 -1.00
C THR A 30 3.19 5.63 -0.96
N VAL A 31 3.59 4.36 -1.15
CA VAL A 31 5.01 3.99 -1.24
C VAL A 31 5.68 4.72 -2.39
N ILE A 32 5.09 4.69 -3.59
CA ILE A 32 5.64 5.38 -4.77
C ILE A 32 5.77 6.89 -4.52
N ILE A 33 4.72 7.54 -4.03
CA ILE A 33 4.74 8.97 -3.72
C ILE A 33 5.86 9.27 -2.73
N THR A 34 6.03 8.45 -1.69
CA THR A 34 7.06 8.67 -0.67
C THR A 34 8.47 8.56 -1.25
N ILE A 35 8.73 7.62 -2.17
CA ILE A 35 10.02 7.51 -2.89
C ILE A 35 10.36 8.80 -3.61
N PHE A 36 9.39 9.46 -4.25
CA PHE A 36 9.63 10.64 -5.07
C PHE A 36 9.58 11.97 -4.28
N VAL A 37 8.67 12.09 -3.31
CA VAL A 37 8.43 13.34 -2.57
C VAL A 37 9.50 13.57 -1.49
N SER A 38 10.01 12.51 -0.84
CA SER A 38 11.05 12.63 0.20
C SER A 38 12.34 13.28 -0.32
N PRO A 39 12.97 12.79 -1.41
CA PRO A 39 14.18 13.40 -1.96
C PRO A 39 13.95 14.83 -2.44
N LEU A 40 12.79 15.10 -3.05
CA LEU A 40 12.44 16.43 -3.54
C LEU A 40 12.29 17.43 -2.37
N THR A 41 11.65 17.01 -1.28
CA THR A 41 11.49 17.83 -0.07
C THR A 41 12.84 18.12 0.59
N ALA A 42 13.73 17.13 0.66
CA ALA A 42 15.09 17.32 1.17
C ALA A 42 15.89 18.30 0.29
N LEU A 43 15.79 18.18 -1.03
CA LEU A 43 16.45 19.06 -1.99
C LEU A 43 15.94 20.50 -1.86
N VAL A 44 14.62 20.70 -1.81
CA VAL A 44 14.00 22.01 -1.54
C VAL A 44 14.49 22.57 -0.20
N GLY A 45 14.52 21.76 0.87
CA GLY A 45 15.05 22.19 2.16
C GLY A 45 16.48 22.71 2.09
N VAL A 46 17.35 22.06 1.32
CA VAL A 46 18.73 22.51 1.10
C VAL A 46 18.76 23.84 0.32
N PHE A 47 18.00 23.95 -0.77
CA PHE A 47 17.96 25.17 -1.62
C PHE A 47 17.41 26.40 -0.89
N PHE A 48 16.45 26.24 0.02
CA PHE A 48 15.87 27.36 0.78
C PHE A 48 16.63 27.66 2.09
N SER A 49 17.63 26.86 2.47
CA SER A 49 18.45 27.07 3.68
C SER A 49 19.66 28.01 3.49
N GLN A 50 19.74 28.71 2.36
CA GLN A 50 20.84 29.60 1.95
C GLN A 50 21.10 30.75 2.95
N GLY A 51 21.82 30.46 4.03
CA GLY A 51 22.30 31.46 4.97
C GLY A 51 23.10 30.93 6.17
N LYS A 52 22.90 29.66 6.58
CA LYS A 52 23.71 28.93 7.58
C LYS A 52 23.15 27.50 7.69
N LEU A 53 23.71 26.54 6.96
CA LEU A 53 23.75 25.16 7.45
C LEU A 53 24.83 25.18 8.54
N PRO A 54 24.51 25.15 9.85
CA PRO A 54 25.55 25.07 10.86
C PRO A 54 26.36 23.79 10.56
N ALA A 55 27.68 23.78 10.71
CA ALA A 55 28.49 22.56 10.52
C ALA A 55 28.04 21.35 11.39
N LEU A 56 27.12 21.57 12.34
CA LEU A 56 26.37 20.57 13.11
C LEU A 56 25.18 19.91 12.37
N SER A 57 24.70 20.45 11.25
CA SER A 57 23.56 19.93 10.49
C SER A 57 23.94 18.86 9.47
N GLU A 58 25.18 18.81 8.98
CA GLU A 58 25.65 17.73 8.08
C GLU A 58 25.60 16.34 8.74
N PRO A 59 26.14 16.12 9.96
CA PRO A 59 26.03 14.82 10.61
C PRO A 59 24.57 14.49 11.01
N LEU A 60 23.74 15.50 11.27
CA LEU A 60 22.32 15.30 11.59
C LEU A 60 21.52 14.92 10.32
N LEU A 61 21.82 15.56 9.20
CA LEU A 61 21.22 15.27 7.90
C LEU A 61 21.64 13.89 7.39
N ASN A 62 22.92 13.53 7.52
CA ASN A 62 23.40 12.19 7.17
C ASN A 62 22.78 11.11 8.07
N LYS A 63 22.63 11.36 9.38
CA LYS A 63 21.88 10.45 10.26
C LYS A 63 20.42 10.35 9.87
N PHE A 64 19.76 11.48 9.57
CA PHE A 64 18.37 11.51 9.11
C PHE A 64 18.20 10.72 7.80
N LEU A 65 19.04 10.98 6.80
CA LEU A 65 19.03 10.26 5.53
C LEU A 65 19.33 8.76 5.71
N PHE A 66 20.22 8.41 6.64
CA PHE A 66 20.50 7.01 6.99
C PHE A 66 19.31 6.33 7.66
N TYR A 67 18.63 6.99 8.61
CA TYR A 67 17.40 6.47 9.21
C TYR A 67 16.27 6.37 8.18
N VAL A 68 16.13 7.35 7.29
CA VAL A 68 15.18 7.32 6.17
C VAL A 68 15.51 6.16 5.23
N GLN A 69 16.78 5.91 4.92
CA GLN A 69 17.19 4.74 4.12
C GLN A 69 16.88 3.42 4.82
N ILE A 70 17.19 3.28 6.11
CA ILE A 70 16.86 2.07 6.89
C ILE A 70 15.35 1.85 6.91
N TRP A 71 14.57 2.89 7.19
CA TRP A 71 13.11 2.81 7.15
C TRP A 71 12.59 2.49 5.75
N THR A 72 13.18 3.04 4.70
CA THR A 72 12.80 2.75 3.32
C THR A 72 13.09 1.29 2.97
N VAL A 73 14.29 0.80 3.29
CA VAL A 73 14.72 -0.57 2.98
C VAL A 73 13.96 -1.62 3.82
N LEU A 74 13.64 -1.33 5.07
CA LEU A 74 12.91 -2.27 5.92
C LEU A 74 11.39 -2.18 5.74
N PHE A 75 10.84 -0.97 5.67
CA PHE A 75 9.40 -0.77 5.73
C PHE A 75 8.72 -0.84 4.35
N PHE A 76 9.40 -0.44 3.27
CA PHE A 76 8.77 -0.45 1.94
C PHE A 76 8.54 -1.86 1.42
N PRO A 77 9.48 -2.83 1.54
CA PRO A 77 9.21 -4.20 1.14
C PRO A 77 8.03 -4.81 1.91
N ILE A 78 7.92 -4.50 3.21
CA ILE A 78 6.80 -4.95 4.04
C ILE A 78 5.47 -4.34 3.54
N ALA A 79 5.44 -3.04 3.26
CA ALA A 79 4.26 -2.36 2.73
C ALA A 79 3.86 -2.90 1.33
N ILE A 80 4.84 -3.12 0.44
CA ILE A 80 4.61 -3.69 -0.88
C ILE A 80 4.03 -5.12 -0.75
N PHE A 81 4.63 -5.95 0.11
CA PHE A 81 4.16 -7.31 0.37
C PHE A 81 2.75 -7.34 0.95
N LEU A 82 2.45 -6.43 1.90
CA LEU A 82 1.11 -6.29 2.46
C LEU A 82 0.09 -5.89 1.38
N GLY A 83 0.45 -4.95 0.50
CA GLY A 83 -0.37 -4.55 -0.64
C GLY A 83 -0.65 -5.71 -1.59
N ILE A 84 0.36 -6.52 -1.93
CA ILE A 84 0.19 -7.72 -2.76
C ILE A 84 -0.76 -8.71 -2.08
N ARG A 85 -0.57 -8.98 -0.80
CA ARG A 85 -1.41 -9.92 -0.04
C ARG A 85 -2.87 -9.47 0.02
N LEU A 86 -3.12 -8.17 0.18
CA LEU A 86 -4.47 -7.60 0.15
C LEU A 86 -5.13 -7.77 -1.22
N LYS A 87 -4.39 -7.52 -2.31
CA LYS A 87 -4.90 -7.70 -3.68
C LYS A 87 -5.16 -9.18 -4.01
N ASN A 88 -4.30 -10.09 -3.58
CA ASN A 88 -4.52 -11.53 -3.76
C ASN A 88 -5.78 -11.99 -3.01
N ASN A 89 -5.95 -11.59 -1.76
CA ASN A 89 -7.17 -11.91 -1.01
C ASN A 89 -8.43 -11.30 -1.65
N ALA A 90 -8.31 -10.16 -2.34
CA ALA A 90 -9.42 -9.57 -3.08
C ALA A 90 -9.77 -10.42 -4.32
N MET A 91 -8.76 -10.84 -5.10
CA MET A 91 -8.95 -11.73 -6.24
C MET A 91 -9.59 -13.06 -5.84
N ASP A 92 -9.11 -13.69 -4.76
CA ASP A 92 -9.69 -14.95 -4.26
C ASP A 92 -11.20 -14.80 -3.94
N ILE A 93 -11.63 -13.60 -3.51
CA ILE A 93 -13.05 -13.33 -3.23
C ILE A 93 -13.83 -13.10 -4.54
N TYR A 94 -13.26 -12.40 -5.51
CA TYR A 94 -13.91 -12.23 -6.83
C TYR A 94 -14.06 -13.57 -7.54
N ASP A 95 -13.04 -14.43 -7.51
CA ASP A 95 -13.08 -15.75 -8.15
C ASP A 95 -14.17 -16.63 -7.52
N ASP A 96 -14.29 -16.67 -6.18
CA ASP A 96 -15.37 -17.41 -5.50
C ASP A 96 -16.76 -16.80 -5.75
N LEU A 97 -16.87 -15.49 -6.01
CA LEU A 97 -18.13 -14.87 -6.43
C LEU A 97 -18.49 -15.27 -7.87
N PHE A 98 -17.52 -15.26 -8.77
CA PHE A 98 -17.69 -15.63 -10.17
C PHE A 98 -18.10 -17.10 -10.33
N GLU A 99 -17.44 -18.02 -9.62
CA GLU A 99 -17.78 -19.46 -9.62
C GLU A 99 -19.21 -19.71 -9.09
N LYS A 100 -19.65 -18.92 -8.10
CA LYS A 100 -21.00 -18.99 -7.55
C LYS A 100 -22.09 -18.43 -8.47
N GLU A 101 -21.78 -17.47 -9.31
CA GLU A 101 -22.72 -17.00 -10.35
C GLU A 101 -22.81 -18.01 -11.48
N MET A 102 -21.68 -18.48 -11.99
CA MET A 102 -21.63 -19.46 -13.08
C MET A 102 -22.35 -20.78 -12.73
N SER A 103 -22.22 -21.26 -11.49
CA SER A 103 -22.90 -22.46 -11.01
C SER A 103 -24.42 -22.30 -10.76
N LYS A 104 -24.92 -21.06 -10.62
CA LYS A 104 -26.37 -20.80 -10.56
C LYS A 104 -26.97 -20.84 -11.95
N ASP A 105 -26.30 -20.26 -12.94
CA ASP A 105 -26.79 -20.22 -14.32
C ASP A 105 -26.92 -21.64 -14.90
N ILE A 106 -25.93 -22.50 -14.66
CA ILE A 106 -25.94 -23.92 -15.09
C ILE A 106 -27.09 -24.73 -14.44
N LYS A 107 -27.58 -24.33 -13.26
CA LYS A 107 -28.71 -25.00 -12.57
C LYS A 107 -30.08 -24.44 -12.96
N SER A 108 -30.10 -23.36 -13.73
CA SER A 108 -31.32 -22.67 -14.15
C SER A 108 -31.78 -23.03 -15.57
N GLU A 109 -30.94 -23.73 -16.33
CA GLU A 109 -31.30 -24.48 -17.55
C GLU A 109 -31.69 -25.92 -17.23
#